data_AF-A0A126ZXW6-F1
#
_entry.id   AF-A0A126ZXW6-F1
#
_cell.length_a   1.000
_cell.length_b   1.000
_cell.length_c   1.000
_cell.angle_alpha   90.00
_cell.angle_beta   90.00
_cell.angle_gamma   90.00
#
_symmetry.space_group_name_H-M   'P 1'
#
loop_
_entity.id
_entity.type
_entity.pdbx_description
1 polymer ?
#
loop_
_entity_poly.entity_id
_entity_poly.type
_entity_poly.pdbx_seq_one_letter_code
_entity_poly.pdbx_strand_id
1 'polypeptide(L)'
;MTTLTRNWAFRIAGGAGLVAFGLFAAVFFVPPDVEKAWVYTIGFMVAVLAVLLAAASRLSATHSRLGVRPRTRLGWWAVGLAAVGLVLAVALPATLMQLAATIEGPMVAASNVVVLGFLAAIAAGVVGAVAWFRRAERSVLVLLTMLPALFALYFLIGEFVFPH
;
A
#
# COMPACT_ATOMS: atom_id res chain seq x y z
N MET A 1 3.11 -33.58 -7.74
CA MET A 1 3.86 -32.31 -7.56
C MET A 1 2.92 -31.12 -7.32
N THR A 2 1.96 -31.19 -6.39
CA THR A 2 0.82 -30.25 -6.34
C THR A 2 0.59 -29.57 -4.99
N THR A 3 1.37 -29.90 -3.96
CA THR A 3 1.24 -29.31 -2.61
C THR A 3 2.30 -28.25 -2.29
N LEU A 4 3.46 -28.27 -2.96
CA LEU A 4 4.59 -27.38 -2.65
C LEU A 4 4.37 -25.91 -3.07
N THR A 5 3.65 -25.66 -4.17
CA THR A 5 3.43 -24.29 -4.70
C THR A 5 2.24 -23.57 -4.06
N ARG A 6 1.40 -24.26 -3.29
CA ARG A 6 0.29 -23.62 -2.56
C ARG A 6 0.77 -22.90 -1.28
N ASN A 7 1.97 -23.22 -0.81
CA ASN A 7 2.47 -22.78 0.50
C ASN A 7 3.34 -21.52 0.46
N TRP A 8 3.81 -21.03 -0.70
CA TRP A 8 4.78 -19.93 -0.70
C TRP A 8 4.17 -18.60 -0.25
N ALA A 9 3.01 -18.20 -0.78
CA ALA A 9 2.36 -16.94 -0.40
C ALA A 9 1.94 -16.92 1.07
N PHE A 10 1.48 -18.06 1.59
CA PHE A 10 1.15 -18.22 3.01
C PHE A 10 2.40 -18.16 3.90
N ARG A 11 3.52 -18.79 3.49
CA ARG A 11 4.80 -18.69 4.21
C ARG A 11 5.36 -17.28 4.20
N ILE A 12 5.27 -16.57 3.07
CA ILE A 12 5.65 -15.16 2.98
C ILE A 12 4.76 -14.31 3.87
N ALA A 13 3.43 -14.54 3.87
CA ALA A 13 2.51 -13.84 4.76
C ALA A 13 2.86 -14.07 6.23
N GLY A 14 3.17 -15.31 6.63
CA GLY A 14 3.61 -15.62 7.99
C GLY A 14 4.93 -14.92 8.36
N GLY A 15 5.92 -14.95 7.47
CA GLY A 15 7.19 -14.23 7.67
C GLY A 15 7.01 -12.72 7.75
N ALA A 16 6.22 -12.13 6.85
CA ALA A 16 5.87 -10.71 6.88
C ALA A 16 5.13 -10.35 8.17
N GLY A 17 4.22 -11.19 8.65
CA GLY A 17 3.54 -10.99 9.92
C GLY A 17 4.50 -10.94 11.12
N LEU A 18 5.50 -11.82 11.15
CA LEU A 18 6.55 -11.80 12.18
C LEU A 18 7.41 -10.53 12.09
N VAL A 19 7.78 -10.11 10.88
CA VAL A 19 8.53 -8.85 10.67
C VAL A 19 7.70 -7.66 11.14
N ALA A 20 6.42 -7.59 10.79
CA ALA A 20 5.53 -6.52 11.25
C ALA A 20 5.44 -6.48 12.78
N PHE A 21 5.27 -7.64 13.43
CA PHE A 21 5.27 -7.74 14.89
C PHE A 21 6.59 -7.24 15.50
N GLY A 22 7.74 -7.64 14.94
CA GLY A 22 9.04 -7.17 15.37
C GLY A 22 9.20 -5.65 15.21
N LEU A 23 8.72 -5.07 14.11
CA LEU A 23 8.72 -3.63 13.88
C LEU A 23 7.84 -2.89 14.90
N PHE A 24 6.65 -3.40 15.20
CA PHE A 24 5.80 -2.81 16.25
C PHE A 24 6.44 -2.89 17.63
N ALA A 25 7.11 -4.00 17.96
CA ALA A 25 7.86 -4.12 19.20
C ALA A 25 9.06 -3.14 19.25
N ALA A 26 9.72 -2.91 18.12
CA ALA A 26 10.85 -1.99 18.02
C ALA A 26 10.46 -0.52 18.30
N VAL A 27 9.21 -0.12 18.05
CA VAL A 27 8.72 1.25 18.32
C VAL A 27 8.95 1.68 19.77
N PHE A 28 8.91 0.75 20.74
CA PHE A 28 9.14 1.04 22.16
C PHE A 28 10.61 1.35 22.51
N PHE A 29 11.55 1.07 21.60
CA PHE A 29 12.99 1.21 21.83
C PHE A 29 13.65 2.29 20.95
N VAL A 30 12.92 2.88 20.01
CA VAL A 30 13.42 3.92 19.10
C VAL A 30 13.28 5.30 19.77
N PRO A 31 14.36 6.07 19.98
CA PRO A 31 14.30 7.29 20.80
C PRO A 31 13.53 8.48 20.20
N PRO A 32 13.80 8.94 18.95
CA PRO A 32 13.13 10.14 18.43
C PRO A 32 11.77 9.80 17.81
N ASP A 33 10.79 10.69 18.02
CA ASP A 33 9.40 10.47 17.57
C ASP A 33 9.26 10.37 16.05
N VAL A 34 10.15 11.06 15.30
CA VAL A 34 10.21 10.96 13.83
C VAL A 34 10.62 9.55 13.39
N GLU A 35 11.62 8.94 14.01
CA GLU A 35 12.03 7.57 13.66
C GLU A 35 10.98 6.55 14.08
N LYS A 36 10.31 6.75 15.23
CA LYS A 36 9.17 5.91 15.64
C LYS A 36 8.05 5.92 14.58
N ALA A 37 7.73 7.10 14.03
CA ALA A 37 6.70 7.23 13.00
C ALA A 37 7.03 6.42 11.74
N TRP A 38 8.30 6.42 11.31
CA TRP A 38 8.75 5.62 10.18
C TRP A 38 8.68 4.12 10.48
N VAL A 39 9.19 3.67 11.63
CA VAL A 39 9.13 2.26 12.03
C VAL A 39 7.69 1.77 12.11
N TYR A 40 6.80 2.57 12.70
CA TYR A 40 5.37 2.26 12.77
C TYR A 40 4.75 2.17 11.37
N THR A 41 5.02 3.14 10.50
CA THR A 41 4.48 3.18 9.13
C THR A 41 4.93 1.96 8.31
N ILE A 42 6.21 1.60 8.39
CA ILE A 42 6.76 0.41 7.73
C ILE A 42 6.12 -0.85 8.34
N GLY A 43 6.03 -0.94 9.67
CA GLY A 43 5.37 -2.05 10.36
C GLY A 43 3.92 -2.25 9.90
N PHE A 44 3.17 -1.16 9.79
CA PHE A 44 1.80 -1.16 9.26
C PHE A 44 1.75 -1.62 7.80
N MET A 45 2.62 -1.12 6.92
CA MET A 45 2.67 -1.59 5.52
C MET A 45 2.93 -3.09 5.42
N VAL A 46 3.89 -3.58 6.19
CA VAL A 46 4.25 -5.01 6.21
C VAL A 46 3.08 -5.84 6.75
N ALA A 47 2.40 -5.37 7.80
CA ALA A 47 1.22 -6.04 8.35
C ALA A 47 0.08 -6.12 7.33
N VAL A 48 -0.24 -5.00 6.67
CA VAL A 48 -1.27 -4.95 5.63
C VAL A 48 -0.92 -5.88 4.48
N LEU A 49 0.33 -5.86 4.02
CA LEU A 49 0.79 -6.78 2.97
C LEU A 49 0.65 -8.25 3.39
N ALA A 50 1.02 -8.58 4.63
CA ALA A 50 0.88 -9.93 5.17
C ALA A 50 -0.60 -10.37 5.18
N VAL A 51 -1.51 -9.49 5.61
CA VAL A 51 -2.96 -9.76 5.61
C VAL A 51 -3.48 -9.93 4.20
N LEU A 52 -3.11 -9.05 3.26
CA LEU A 52 -3.52 -9.14 1.85
C LEU A 52 -3.04 -10.45 1.21
N LEU A 53 -1.79 -10.84 1.44
CA LEU A 53 -1.24 -12.09 0.91
C LEU A 53 -1.90 -13.32 1.55
N ALA A 54 -2.14 -13.30 2.87
CA ALA A 54 -2.87 -14.34 3.56
C ALA A 54 -4.30 -14.48 3.02
N ALA A 55 -5.02 -13.37 2.88
CA ALA A 55 -6.37 -13.33 2.32
C ALA A 55 -6.40 -13.83 0.88
N ALA A 56 -5.47 -13.36 0.03
CA ALA A 56 -5.34 -13.83 -1.34
C ALA A 56 -5.06 -15.33 -1.40
N SER A 57 -4.16 -15.85 -0.56
CA SER A 57 -3.85 -17.29 -0.52
C SER A 57 -5.05 -18.15 -0.10
N ARG A 58 -5.90 -17.64 0.82
CA ARG A 58 -7.14 -18.32 1.25
C ARG A 58 -8.22 -18.25 0.17
N LEU A 59 -8.37 -17.09 -0.49
CA LEU A 59 -9.38 -16.86 -1.54
C LEU A 59 -9.01 -17.53 -2.88
N SER A 60 -7.74 -17.89 -3.09
CA SER A 60 -7.28 -18.65 -4.26
C SER A 60 -7.64 -20.14 -4.22
N ALA A 61 -8.59 -20.57 -3.38
CA ALA A 61 -9.04 -21.96 -3.32
C ALA A 61 -9.79 -22.37 -4.61
N THR A 62 -9.08 -23.04 -5.53
CA THR A 62 -9.30 -24.44 -5.97
C THR A 62 -8.59 -24.70 -7.31
N HIS A 63 -8.40 -23.71 -8.20
CA HIS A 63 -7.71 -23.95 -9.49
C HIS A 63 -6.86 -22.80 -10.09
N SER A 64 -6.85 -21.58 -9.54
CA SER A 64 -6.14 -20.44 -10.15
C SER A 64 -4.88 -20.04 -9.36
N ARG A 65 -3.71 -20.20 -9.99
CA ARG A 65 -2.43 -19.71 -9.46
C ARG A 65 -2.40 -18.18 -9.47
N LEU A 66 -1.84 -17.57 -8.43
CA LEU A 66 -1.53 -16.15 -8.40
C LEU A 66 -0.51 -15.83 -9.50
N GLY A 67 -0.89 -14.99 -10.45
CA GLY A 67 0.01 -14.44 -11.45
C GLY A 67 0.72 -13.18 -10.94
N VAL A 68 1.82 -12.79 -11.56
CA VAL A 68 2.46 -11.51 -11.25
C VAL A 68 1.78 -10.37 -11.99
N ARG A 69 1.52 -10.54 -13.29
CA ARG A 69 1.01 -9.49 -14.18
C ARG A 69 -0.54 -9.43 -14.21
N PRO A 70 -1.13 -8.22 -14.29
CA PRO A 70 -2.57 -8.07 -14.51
C PRO A 70 -3.00 -8.67 -15.84
N ARG A 71 -4.15 -9.35 -15.86
CA ARG A 71 -4.73 -9.93 -17.09
C ARG A 71 -5.91 -9.12 -17.62
N THR A 72 -6.57 -8.36 -16.76
CA THR A 72 -7.75 -7.57 -17.11
C THR A 72 -7.40 -6.10 -17.33
N ARG A 73 -8.19 -5.40 -18.14
CA ARG A 73 -8.08 -3.95 -18.35
C ARG A 73 -8.26 -3.18 -17.03
N LEU A 74 -9.16 -3.63 -16.15
CA LEU A 74 -9.35 -3.03 -14.82
C LEU A 74 -8.11 -3.23 -13.94
N GLY A 75 -7.45 -4.39 -14.00
CA GLY A 75 -6.21 -4.62 -13.28
C GLY A 75 -5.10 -3.65 -13.71
N TRP A 76 -4.98 -3.37 -15.01
CA TRP A 76 -4.04 -2.36 -15.52
C TRP A 76 -4.41 -0.93 -15.09
N TRP A 77 -5.70 -0.58 -15.08
CA TRP A 77 -6.15 0.71 -14.55
C TRP A 77 -5.84 0.86 -13.06
N ALA A 78 -6.05 -0.18 -12.26
CA ALA A 78 -5.69 -0.16 -10.85
C ALA A 78 -4.19 0.10 -10.66
N VAL A 79 -3.33 -0.59 -11.41
CA VAL A 79 -1.87 -0.40 -11.33
C VAL A 79 -1.47 1.00 -11.76
N GLY A 80 -2.03 1.51 -12.87
CA GLY A 80 -1.77 2.87 -13.34
C GLY A 80 -2.19 3.93 -12.31
N LEU A 81 -3.37 3.79 -11.73
CA LEU A 81 -3.87 4.70 -10.68
C LEU A 81 -3.00 4.64 -9.42
N ALA A 82 -2.55 3.45 -9.01
CA ALA A 82 -1.65 3.31 -7.86
C ALA A 82 -0.31 3.99 -8.13
N ALA A 83 0.25 3.81 -9.32
CA ALA A 83 1.50 4.45 -9.72
C ALA A 83 1.37 5.98 -9.73
N VAL A 84 0.30 6.52 -10.33
CA VAL A 84 -0.01 7.96 -10.30
C VAL A 84 -0.19 8.45 -8.88
N GLY A 85 -0.95 7.72 -8.05
CA GLY A 85 -1.16 8.06 -6.65
C GLY A 85 0.15 8.15 -5.86
N LEU A 86 1.06 7.20 -6.04
CA LEU A 86 2.39 7.22 -5.41
C LEU A 86 3.25 8.38 -5.91
N VAL A 87 3.22 8.68 -7.20
CA VAL A 87 3.97 9.81 -7.76
C VAL A 87 3.45 11.12 -7.17
N LEU A 88 2.13 11.31 -7.11
CA LEU A 88 1.52 12.53 -6.60
C LEU A 88 1.60 12.64 -5.07
N ALA A 89 1.52 11.54 -4.32
CA ALA A 89 1.54 11.59 -2.85
C ALA A 89 2.94 11.62 -2.26
N VAL A 90 3.96 11.12 -2.98
CA VAL A 90 5.31 10.92 -2.42
C VAL A 90 6.37 11.58 -3.28
N ALA A 91 6.50 11.17 -4.54
CA ALA A 91 7.64 11.60 -5.37
C ALA A 91 7.59 13.10 -5.70
N LEU A 92 6.44 13.58 -6.16
CA LEU A 92 6.26 14.96 -6.60
C LEU A 92 6.34 15.95 -5.42
N PRO A 93 5.67 15.76 -4.27
CA PRO A 93 5.83 16.62 -3.10
C PRO A 93 7.27 16.66 -2.61
N ALA A 94 7.99 15.52 -2.57
CA ALA A 94 9.39 15.49 -2.18
C ALA A 94 10.26 16.36 -3.10
N THR A 95 10.06 16.28 -4.42
CA THR A 95 10.76 17.15 -5.38
C THR A 95 10.37 18.62 -5.24
N LEU A 96 9.08 18.91 -4.99
CA LEU A 96 8.58 20.27 -4.82
C LEU A 96 9.14 20.90 -3.55
N MET A 97 9.23 20.16 -2.44
CA MET A 97 9.79 20.66 -1.19
C MET A 97 11.30 20.93 -1.29
N GLN A 98 12.04 20.10 -2.02
CA GLN A 98 13.46 20.36 -2.31
C GLN A 98 13.65 21.63 -3.13
N LEU A 99 12.79 21.86 -4.12
CA LEU A 99 12.81 23.07 -4.93
C LEU A 99 12.34 24.30 -4.12
N ALA A 100 11.36 24.11 -3.25
CA ALA A 100 10.76 25.15 -2.41
C ALA A 100 11.68 25.72 -1.35
N ALA A 101 12.71 24.98 -0.91
CA ALA A 101 13.73 25.50 -0.03
C ALA A 101 14.45 26.74 -0.60
N THR A 102 14.24 27.06 -1.88
CA THR A 102 14.78 28.23 -2.57
C THR A 102 13.77 29.35 -2.85
N ILE A 103 12.46 29.16 -2.63
CA ILE A 103 11.40 30.12 -2.99
C ILE A 103 10.25 30.03 -1.97
N GLU A 104 9.88 31.14 -1.30
CA GLU A 104 8.71 31.20 -0.41
C GLU A 104 7.39 31.03 -1.22
N GLY A 105 6.52 30.08 -0.85
CA GLY A 105 5.23 29.84 -1.55
C GLY A 105 4.80 28.39 -1.90
N PRO A 106 5.65 27.34 -1.89
CA PRO A 106 5.23 26.02 -2.40
C PRO A 106 4.43 25.10 -1.47
N MET A 107 4.23 25.45 -0.19
CA MET A 107 3.61 24.51 0.76
C MET A 107 2.14 24.20 0.44
N VAL A 108 1.36 25.20 0.02
CA VAL A 108 -0.06 24.99 -0.35
C VAL A 108 -0.17 24.12 -1.62
N ALA A 109 0.68 24.37 -2.62
CA ALA A 109 0.71 23.56 -3.83
C ALA A 109 1.08 22.09 -3.55
N ALA A 110 2.07 21.85 -2.68
CA ALA A 110 2.46 20.51 -2.27
C ALA A 110 1.31 19.76 -1.58
N SER A 111 0.58 20.43 -0.67
CA SER A 111 -0.55 19.81 0.04
C SER A 111 -1.69 19.38 -0.90
N ASN A 112 -2.09 20.22 -1.86
CA ASN A 112 -3.13 19.89 -2.84
C ASN A 112 -2.73 18.70 -3.73
N VAL A 113 -1.46 18.62 -4.10
CA VAL A 113 -0.91 17.51 -4.89
C VAL A 113 -0.95 16.19 -4.10
N VAL A 114 -0.64 16.22 -2.80
CA VAL A 114 -0.74 15.04 -1.92
C VAL A 114 -2.19 14.53 -1.83
N VAL A 115 -3.17 15.44 -1.67
CA VAL A 115 -4.59 15.07 -1.61
C VAL A 115 -5.02 14.35 -2.89
N LEU A 116 -4.64 14.87 -4.06
CA LEU A 116 -4.91 14.19 -5.34
C LEU A 116 -4.24 12.81 -5.41
N GLY A 117 -3.03 12.68 -4.87
CA GLY A 117 -2.33 11.41 -4.76
C GLY A 117 -3.07 10.38 -3.90
N PHE A 118 -3.60 10.80 -2.74
CA PHE A 118 -4.43 9.93 -1.90
C PHE A 118 -5.74 9.53 -2.57
N LEU A 119 -6.43 10.45 -3.24
CA LEU A 119 -7.63 10.11 -4.00
C LEU A 119 -7.35 9.09 -5.11
N ALA A 120 -6.23 9.25 -5.83
CA ALA A 120 -5.80 8.30 -6.85
C ALA A 120 -5.44 6.93 -6.24
N ALA A 121 -4.76 6.90 -5.09
CA ALA A 121 -4.46 5.66 -4.36
C ALA A 121 -5.73 4.94 -3.90
N ILE A 122 -6.70 5.66 -3.33
CA ILE A 122 -8.01 5.09 -2.92
C ILE A 122 -8.75 4.54 -4.14
N ALA A 123 -8.82 5.30 -5.24
CA ALA A 123 -9.42 4.84 -6.48
C ALA A 123 -8.72 3.57 -7.02
N ALA A 124 -7.39 3.49 -6.95
CA ALA A 124 -6.63 2.31 -7.32
C ALA A 124 -6.99 1.08 -6.46
N GLY A 125 -7.20 1.27 -5.16
CA GLY A 125 -7.65 0.22 -4.25
C GLY A 125 -9.05 -0.27 -4.60
N VAL A 126 -10.00 0.64 -4.86
CA VAL A 126 -11.37 0.30 -5.25
C VAL A 126 -11.38 -0.44 -6.59
N VAL A 127 -10.70 0.08 -7.62
CA VAL A 127 -10.62 -0.57 -8.93
C VAL A 127 -9.92 -1.92 -8.82
N GLY A 128 -8.86 -2.01 -8.01
CA GLY A 128 -8.15 -3.27 -7.74
C GLY A 128 -9.03 -4.32 -7.06
N ALA A 129 -9.82 -3.91 -6.05
CA ALA A 129 -10.80 -4.77 -5.39
C ALA A 129 -11.91 -5.23 -6.36
N VAL A 130 -12.43 -4.32 -7.18
CA VAL A 130 -13.42 -4.67 -8.21
C VAL A 130 -12.85 -5.66 -9.22
N ALA A 131 -11.61 -5.45 -9.70
CA ALA A 131 -10.95 -6.39 -10.59
C ALA A 131 -10.79 -7.77 -9.92
N TRP A 132 -10.36 -7.79 -8.66
CA TRP A 132 -10.14 -9.01 -7.88
C TRP A 132 -11.44 -9.81 -7.67
N PHE A 133 -12.50 -9.17 -7.18
CA PHE A 133 -13.73 -9.86 -6.80
C PHE A 133 -14.71 -10.04 -7.97
N ARG A 134 -14.85 -9.05 -8.86
CA ARG A 134 -15.86 -9.08 -9.94
C ARG A 134 -15.32 -9.57 -11.28
N ARG A 135 -14.00 -9.54 -11.52
CA ARG A 135 -13.40 -10.01 -12.78
C ARG A 135 -12.49 -11.22 -12.62
N ALA A 136 -12.52 -11.86 -11.44
CA ALA A 136 -11.67 -13.00 -11.10
C ALA A 136 -10.17 -12.75 -11.38
N GLU A 137 -9.72 -11.49 -11.27
CA GLU A 137 -8.31 -11.13 -11.37
C GLU A 137 -7.56 -11.74 -10.19
N ARG A 138 -6.43 -12.39 -10.46
CA ARG A 138 -5.60 -13.09 -9.46
C ARG A 138 -4.13 -12.70 -9.66
N SER A 139 -3.87 -11.41 -9.82
CA SER A 139 -2.51 -10.89 -9.96
C SER A 139 -2.04 -10.20 -8.70
N VAL A 140 -0.79 -10.50 -8.31
CA VAL A 140 -0.14 -9.88 -7.15
C VAL A 140 -0.02 -8.37 -7.32
N LEU A 141 0.25 -7.88 -8.55
CA LEU A 141 0.29 -6.45 -8.82
C LEU A 141 -1.04 -5.75 -8.52
N VAL A 142 -2.18 -6.37 -8.85
CA VAL A 142 -3.50 -5.80 -8.53
C VAL A 142 -3.80 -5.87 -7.04
N LEU A 143 -3.34 -6.91 -6.34
CA LEU A 143 -3.43 -6.96 -4.88
C LEU A 143 -2.60 -5.85 -4.22
N LEU A 144 -1.42 -5.56 -4.76
CA LEU A 144 -0.53 -4.51 -4.25
C LEU A 144 -1.12 -3.10 -4.39
N THR A 145 -2.07 -2.86 -5.30
CA THR A 145 -2.73 -1.54 -5.41
C THR A 145 -3.62 -1.23 -4.22
N MET A 146 -4.02 -2.24 -3.43
CA MET A 146 -4.77 -2.04 -2.19
C MET A 146 -3.91 -1.48 -1.07
N LEU A 147 -2.59 -1.68 -1.12
CA LEU A 147 -1.67 -1.22 -0.08
C LEU A 147 -1.59 0.31 0.03
N PRO A 148 -1.33 1.08 -1.06
CA PRO A 148 -1.37 2.55 -0.99
C PRO A 148 -2.77 3.08 -0.68
N ALA A 149 -3.84 2.37 -1.07
CA ALA A 149 -5.21 2.75 -0.73
C ALA A 149 -5.47 2.64 0.78
N LEU A 150 -5.10 1.52 1.39
CA LEU A 150 -5.26 1.31 2.84
C LEU A 150 -4.37 2.25 3.64
N PHE A 151 -3.17 2.57 3.13
CA PHE A 151 -2.34 3.61 3.72
C PHE A 151 -3.00 4.99 3.68
N ALA A 152 -3.52 5.39 2.52
CA ALA A 152 -4.20 6.68 2.36
C ALA A 152 -5.42 6.78 3.30
N LEU A 153 -6.20 5.70 3.45
CA LEU A 153 -7.31 5.64 4.40
C LEU A 153 -6.83 5.73 5.86
N TYR A 154 -5.79 4.99 6.22
CA TYR A 154 -5.19 5.05 7.55
C TYR A 154 -4.72 6.47 7.89
N PHE A 155 -4.00 7.11 6.96
CA PHE A 155 -3.49 8.46 7.12
C PHE A 155 -4.63 9.46 7.27
N LEU A 156 -5.65 9.39 6.40
CA LEU A 156 -6.81 10.27 6.44
C LEU A 156 -7.58 10.12 7.77
N ILE A 157 -7.75 8.90 8.26
CA ILE A 157 -8.38 8.66 9.57
C ILE A 157 -7.51 9.26 10.69
N GLY A 158 -6.19 9.06 10.63
CA GLY A 158 -5.24 9.63 11.58
C GLY A 158 -5.35 11.15 11.68
N GLU A 159 -5.44 11.83 10.54
CA GLU A 159 -5.62 13.28 10.44
C GLU A 159 -6.89 13.76 11.15
N PHE A 160 -8.02 13.06 10.98
CA PHE A 160 -9.27 13.43 11.64
C PHE A 160 -9.32 13.10 13.14
N VAL A 161 -8.64 12.03 13.57
CA VAL A 161 -8.63 11.59 14.97
C VAL A 161 -7.64 12.42 15.79
N PHE A 162 -6.50 12.77 15.20
CA PHE A 162 -5.42 13.52 15.85
C PHE A 162 -5.03 14.71 14.96
N PRO A 163 -5.87 15.76 14.87
CA PRO A 163 -5.55 16.95 14.08
C PRO A 163 -4.33 17.64 14.67
N HIS A 164 -3.36 17.97 13.81
CA HIS A 164 -2.08 18.58 14.20
C HIS A 164 -1.87 19.94 13.53
#